data_AF-A0A538PBM8-F1
#
_entry.id   AF-A0A538PBM8-F1
#
_cell.length_a   1.000
_cell.length_b   1.000
_cell.length_c   1.000
_cell.angle_alpha   90.00
_cell.angle_beta   90.00
_cell.angle_gamma   90.00
#
_symmetry.space_group_name_H-M   'P 1'
#
loop_
_entity.id
_entity.type
_entity.pdbx_description
1 polymer ?
#
loop_
_entity_poly.entity_id
_entity_poly.type
_entity_poly.pdbx_seq_one_letter_code
_entity_poly.pdbx_strand_id
1 'polypeptide(L)'
;MLGLPRRIHFLDEPYWPMIGDVAKIDVLATVNLEGEDRPMIWTFQKGKGRVFASILGHYTWTHEDPLFSVMALRGLAWAAGEPVGRFEKLARAESLNR
;
A
#
# COMPACT_ATOMS: atom_id res chain seq x y z
N MET A 1 6.78 -6.89 8.54
CA MET A 1 7.26 -6.14 7.35
C MET A 1 8.38 -6.93 6.68
N LEU A 2 8.07 -7.68 5.63
CA LEU A 2 9.04 -8.50 4.88
C LEU A 2 9.92 -7.60 4.00
N GLY A 3 10.95 -6.98 4.58
CA GLY A 3 12.02 -6.31 3.83
C GLY A 3 11.68 -4.98 3.15
N LEU A 4 10.53 -4.35 3.43
CA LEU A 4 10.29 -2.96 3.04
C LEU A 4 11.04 -2.01 3.98
N PRO A 5 11.55 -0.87 3.48
CA PRO A 5 12.15 0.14 4.33
C PRO A 5 11.10 0.73 5.29
N ARG A 6 11.56 1.20 6.46
CA ARG A 6 10.67 1.80 7.48
C ARG A 6 10.09 3.16 7.07
N ARG A 7 10.74 3.84 6.13
CA ARG A 7 10.30 5.11 5.54
C ARG A 7 10.49 5.05 4.05
N ILE A 8 9.53 5.60 3.32
CA ILE A 8 9.49 5.67 1.87
C ILE A 8 9.11 7.10 1.52
N HIS A 9 9.67 7.60 0.41
CA HIS A 9 9.31 8.90 -0.13
C HIS A 9 8.66 8.69 -1.48
N PHE A 10 7.41 9.13 -1.61
CA PHE A 10 6.70 9.26 -2.88
C PHE A 10 6.33 10.71 -3.08
N LEU A 11 6.44 11.19 -4.32
CA LEU A 11 5.79 12.41 -4.76
C LEU A 11 4.37 12.04 -5.21
N ASP A 12 3.39 12.22 -4.33
CA ASP A 12 2.00 11.85 -4.60
C ASP A 12 1.01 12.74 -3.83
N GLU A 13 -0.28 12.65 -4.18
CA GLU A 13 -1.34 13.39 -3.48
C GLU A 13 -1.86 12.59 -2.27
N PRO A 14 -1.71 13.10 -1.02
CA PRO A 14 -2.39 12.51 0.12
C PRO A 14 -3.87 12.93 0.16
N TYR A 15 -4.78 11.99 0.42
CA TYR A 15 -6.19 12.28 0.68
C TYR A 15 -6.46 12.48 2.17
N TRP A 16 -6.94 13.67 2.54
CA TRP A 16 -7.28 14.08 3.90
C TRP A 16 -8.31 15.24 3.86
N PRO A 17 -9.33 15.32 4.75
CA PRO A 17 -9.66 14.38 5.82
C PRO A 17 -10.41 13.14 5.37
N MET A 18 -9.93 11.97 5.80
CA MET A 18 -10.68 10.73 5.69
C MET A 18 -11.61 10.56 6.88
N ILE A 19 -12.88 10.23 6.61
CA ILE A 19 -13.90 10.01 7.64
C ILE A 19 -14.07 8.50 7.84
N GLY A 20 -13.87 8.02 9.06
CA GLY A 20 -14.03 6.61 9.41
C GLY A 20 -13.51 6.28 10.81
N ASP A 21 -13.72 5.03 11.22
CA ASP A 21 -13.25 4.51 12.50
C ASP A 21 -11.93 3.76 12.31
N VAL A 22 -10.84 4.43 12.68
CA VAL A 22 -9.47 3.90 12.51
C VAL A 22 -9.22 2.64 13.34
N ALA A 23 -10.00 2.41 14.42
CA ALA A 23 -9.88 1.21 15.23
C ALA A 23 -10.38 -0.06 14.53
N LYS A 24 -11.03 0.08 13.37
CA LYS A 24 -11.54 -1.05 12.57
C LYS A 24 -10.58 -1.50 11.47
N ILE A 25 -9.48 -0.79 11.24
CA ILE A 25 -8.51 -1.10 10.19
C ILE A 25 -7.14 -1.42 10.78
N ASP A 26 -6.36 -2.22 10.06
CA ASP A 26 -4.96 -2.45 10.38
C ASP A 26 -4.12 -1.48 9.55
N VAL A 27 -3.61 -0.42 10.18
CA VAL A 27 -2.79 0.59 9.51
C VAL A 27 -1.40 0.01 9.20
N LEU A 28 -0.98 0.12 7.94
CA LEU A 28 0.31 -0.38 7.46
C LEU A 28 1.32 0.75 7.23
N ALA A 29 0.85 1.93 6.83
CA ALA A 29 1.68 3.12 6.65
C ALA A 29 0.88 4.38 6.96
N THR A 30 1.57 5.37 7.52
CA THR A 30 1.06 6.71 7.80
C THR A 30 1.94 7.76 7.15
N VAL A 31 1.38 8.96 6.98
CA VAL A 31 2.14 10.18 6.68
C VAL A 31 1.75 11.25 7.69
N ASN A 32 2.72 12.04 8.15
CA ASN A 32 2.43 13.17 9.03
C ASN A 32 1.90 14.35 8.20
N LEU A 33 0.65 14.74 8.42
CA LEU A 33 0.01 15.89 7.78
C LEU A 33 -0.61 16.76 8.88
N GLU A 34 -0.28 18.03 8.86
CA GLU A 34 -0.79 19.02 9.83
C GLU A 34 -0.54 18.60 11.29
N GLY A 35 0.58 17.91 11.55
CA GLY A 35 0.97 17.45 12.89
C GLY A 35 0.35 16.12 13.33
N GLU A 36 -0.47 15.49 12.50
CA GLU A 36 -1.12 14.21 12.80
C GLU A 36 -0.73 13.12 11.81
N ASP A 37 -0.54 11.89 12.32
CA ASP A 37 -0.24 10.73 11.48
C ASP A 37 -1.53 10.21 10.82
N ARG A 38 -1.64 10.44 9.51
CA ARG A 38 -2.78 10.04 8.68
C ARG A 38 -2.53 8.68 8.03
N PRO A 39 -3.45 7.71 8.13
CA PRO A 39 -3.32 6.42 7.44
C PRO A 39 -3.26 6.61 5.92
N MET A 40 -2.26 6.03 5.27
CA MET A 40 -2.11 6.05 3.80
C MET A 40 -2.29 4.67 3.18
N ILE A 41 -1.92 3.62 3.90
CA ILE A 41 -2.08 2.23 3.48
C ILE A 41 -2.60 1.44 4.66
N TRP A 42 -3.64 0.65 4.46
CA TRP A 42 -4.23 -0.18 5.50
C TRP A 42 -4.88 -1.44 4.92
N THR A 43 -5.20 -2.36 5.82
CA THR A 43 -6.04 -3.51 5.53
C THR A 43 -7.31 -3.51 6.37
N PHE A 44 -8.36 -4.11 5.85
CA PHE A 44 -9.62 -4.34 6.54
C PHE A 44 -10.12 -5.75 6.24
N GLN A 45 -10.60 -6.46 7.25
CA GLN A 45 -11.18 -7.79 7.07
C GLN A 45 -12.55 -7.87 7.73
N LYS A 46 -13.54 -8.34 6.97
CA LYS A 46 -14.89 -8.66 7.45
C LYS A 46 -15.26 -10.08 7.04
N GLY A 47 -15.26 -10.99 8.00
CA GLY A 47 -15.43 -12.42 7.72
C GLY A 47 -14.31 -12.93 6.81
N LYS A 48 -14.68 -13.46 5.63
CA LYS A 48 -13.74 -13.90 4.59
C LYS A 48 -13.33 -12.77 3.62
N GLY A 49 -14.06 -11.66 3.60
CA GLY A 49 -13.75 -10.52 2.73
C GLY A 49 -12.55 -9.74 3.27
N ARG A 50 -11.60 -9.45 2.39
CA ARG A 50 -10.36 -8.73 2.69
C ARG A 50 -10.22 -7.54 1.74
N VAL A 51 -9.89 -6.38 2.28
CA VAL A 51 -9.64 -5.14 1.54
C VAL A 51 -8.24 -4.65 1.87
N PHE A 52 -7.41 -4.52 0.84
CA PHE A 52 -6.19 -3.73 0.92
C PHE A 52 -6.48 -2.37 0.29
N ALA A 53 -6.14 -1.29 1.00
CA ALA A 53 -6.34 0.06 0.53
C ALA A 53 -5.01 0.82 0.52
N SER A 54 -4.82 1.60 -0.55
CA SER A 54 -3.71 2.52 -0.74
C SER A 54 -4.27 3.84 -1.23
N ILE A 55 -3.93 4.93 -0.54
CA ILE A 55 -4.21 6.30 -0.99
C ILE A 55 -3.26 6.74 -2.11
N LEU A 56 -2.03 6.23 -2.07
CA LEU A 56 -1.04 6.46 -3.12
C LEU A 56 -1.52 5.89 -4.45
N GLY A 57 -1.15 6.55 -5.54
CA GLY A 57 -1.47 6.20 -6.91
C GLY A 57 -2.19 7.29 -7.69
N HIS A 58 -2.18 8.56 -7.23
CA HIS A 58 -2.82 9.66 -7.97
C HIS A 58 -2.08 9.94 -9.29
N TYR A 59 -0.74 9.93 -9.27
CA TYR A 59 0.07 10.12 -10.47
C TYR A 59 0.56 8.80 -11.08
N THR A 60 0.77 8.80 -12.39
CA THR A 60 1.27 7.64 -13.14
C THR A 60 2.66 7.19 -12.68
N TRP A 61 3.54 8.13 -12.32
CA TRP A 61 4.89 7.78 -11.85
C TRP A 61 4.88 7.00 -10.54
N THR A 62 3.86 7.12 -9.69
CA THR A 62 3.72 6.25 -8.51
C THR A 62 3.57 4.79 -8.94
N HIS A 63 2.79 4.52 -9.99
CA HIS A 63 2.64 3.17 -10.55
C HIS A 63 3.88 2.67 -11.28
N GLU A 64 4.80 3.56 -11.63
CA GLU A 64 6.08 3.22 -12.24
C GLU A 64 7.19 2.96 -11.21
N ASP A 65 6.97 3.31 -9.94
CA ASP A 65 7.93 3.07 -8.88
C ASP A 65 7.96 1.57 -8.49
N PRO A 66 9.12 0.89 -8.60
CA PRO A 66 9.22 -0.54 -8.30
C PRO A 66 8.77 -0.89 -6.87
N LEU A 67 8.97 0.00 -5.91
CA LEU A 67 8.57 -0.21 -4.52
C LEU A 67 7.05 -0.16 -4.37
N PHE A 68 6.40 0.78 -5.06
CA PHE A 68 4.94 0.84 -5.10
C PHE A 68 4.36 -0.42 -5.76
N SER A 69 4.92 -0.88 -6.88
CA SER A 69 4.51 -2.13 -7.54
C SER A 69 4.61 -3.33 -6.60
N VAL A 70 5.69 -3.45 -5.82
CA VAL A 70 5.82 -4.51 -4.81
C VAL A 70 4.73 -4.39 -3.73
N MET A 71 4.42 -3.18 -3.26
CA MET A 71 3.35 -2.98 -2.26
C MET A 71 1.96 -3.33 -2.81
N ALA A 72 1.63 -2.88 -4.02
CA ALA A 72 0.36 -3.18 -4.68
C ALA A 72 0.18 -4.69 -4.88
N LEU A 73 1.20 -5.39 -5.36
CA LEU A 73 1.16 -6.84 -5.58
C LEU A 73 1.07 -7.64 -4.25
N ARG A 74 1.74 -7.17 -3.20
CA ARG A 74 1.60 -7.76 -1.85
C ARG A 74 0.20 -7.54 -1.27
N GLY A 75 -0.36 -6.35 -1.46
CA GLY A 75 -1.73 -6.01 -1.09
C GLY A 75 -2.74 -6.89 -1.81
N LEU A 76 -2.56 -7.10 -3.12
CA LEU A 76 -3.38 -8.00 -3.93
C LEU A 76 -3.31 -9.45 -3.42
N ALA A 77 -2.11 -9.97 -3.18
CA ALA A 77 -1.95 -11.33 -2.64
C ALA A 77 -2.64 -11.48 -1.28
N TRP A 78 -2.47 -10.50 -0.38
CA TRP A 78 -3.13 -10.50 0.92
C TRP A 78 -4.65 -10.47 0.78
N ALA A 79 -5.20 -9.62 -0.09
CA ALA A 79 -6.64 -9.52 -0.32
C ALA A 79 -7.22 -10.81 -0.91
N ALA A 80 -6.45 -11.51 -1.74
CA ALA A 80 -6.81 -12.83 -2.26
C ALA A 80 -6.71 -13.97 -1.23
N GLY A 81 -6.19 -13.71 -0.02
CA GLY A 81 -5.94 -14.76 0.98
C GLY A 81 -4.73 -15.65 0.65
N GLU A 82 -3.83 -15.15 -0.20
CA GLU A 82 -2.63 -15.83 -0.65
C GLU A 82 -1.40 -15.41 0.16
N PRO A 83 -0.28 -16.17 0.11
CA PRO A 83 0.99 -15.71 0.67
C PRO A 83 1.39 -14.36 0.08
N VAL A 84 1.71 -13.38 0.92
CA VAL A 84 1.95 -11.98 0.50
C VAL A 84 3.03 -11.84 -0.59
N GLY A 85 4.01 -12.75 -0.63
CA GLY A 85 5.07 -12.76 -1.64
C GLY A 85 4.71 -13.41 -2.98
N ARG A 86 3.49 -13.95 -3.15
CA ARG A 86 3.08 -14.77 -4.31
C ARG A 86 3.36 -14.09 -5.67
N PHE A 87 3.17 -12.77 -5.73
CA PHE A 87 3.25 -12.02 -6.98
C PHE A 87 4.52 -11.16 -7.12
N GLU A 88 5.46 -11.18 -6.18
CA GLU A 88 6.65 -10.30 -6.20
C GLU A 88 7.53 -10.47 -7.45
N LYS A 89 7.52 -11.65 -8.06
CA LYS A 89 8.28 -11.90 -9.29
C LYS A 89 7.81 -11.06 -10.47
N LEU A 90 6.54 -10.64 -10.49
CA LEU A 90 5.98 -9.79 -11.54
C LEU A 90 6.59 -8.38 -11.52
N ALA A 91 6.81 -7.81 -10.33
CA ALA A 91 7.50 -6.52 -10.19
C ALA A 91 8.97 -6.56 -10.67
N ARG A 92 9.64 -7.71 -10.51
CA ARG A 92 11.03 -7.88 -10.96
C ARG A 92 11.13 -8.01 -12.50
N ALA A 93 10.16 -8.66 -13.12
CA ALA A 93 10.13 -8.85 -14.57
C ALA A 93 9.98 -7.51 -15.32
N GLU A 94 9.22 -6.56 -14.77
CA GLU A 94 9.10 -5.21 -15.34
C GLU A 94 10.39 -4.39 -15.21
N SER A 95 11.12 -4.53 -14.09
CA SER A 95 12.38 -3.81 -13.87
C SER A 95 13.53 -4.23 -14.79
N LEU A 96 13.45 -5.44 -15.37
CA LEU A 96 14.45 -5.96 -16.31
C LEU A 96 14.16 -5.59 -17.78
N ASN A 97 12.96 -5.08 -18.07
CA ASN A 97 12.52 -4.73 -19.41
C ASN A 97 12.42 -3.20 -19.63
N ARG A 98 12.97 -2.39 -18.71
CA ARG A 98 13.05 -0.92 -18.81
C ARG A 98 14.50 -0.47 -18.97
#